data_AF-A0A803MPV7-F1
#
_entry.id   AF-A0A803MPV7-F1
#
_cell.length_a   1.000
_cell.length_b   1.000
_cell.length_c   1.000
_cell.angle_alpha   90.00
_cell.angle_beta   90.00
_cell.angle_gamma   90.00
#
_symmetry.space_group_name_H-M   'P 1'
#
loop_
_entity.id
_entity.type
_entity.pdbx_description
1 polymer ?
#
loop_
_entity_poly.entity_id
_entity_poly.type
_entity_poly.pdbx_seq_one_letter_code
_entity_poly.pdbx_strand_id
1 'polypeptide(L)'
;MFSNRNKHEYPKRDEYLLNCTSSNMTITCPVNYPPTFNHTFTSNETCPEYFRWIHEDLKTWKKKGITREMVESLKDTHFRLVIVNGTAYVKRYAKAFQTRDTYTFWAILQLLKLYPGRLPDLDLVFQCHDQASIKKDKYKGRKAAFAPPQFHYRGDDSTPDINIKPWIPLEKDFKEGNAMKNWTSREPYAFWKGNLHTGPRQKLGKCNSIKDWNAEIVNQ
;
A
#
# COMPACT_ATOMS: atom_id res chain seq x y z
N MET A 1 -6.57 7.75 -32.33
CA MET A 1 -5.15 7.77 -32.75
C MET A 1 -4.28 8.08 -31.54
N PHE A 2 -3.77 7.07 -30.84
CA PHE A 2 -2.64 7.27 -29.92
C PHE A 2 -1.47 6.50 -30.51
N SER A 3 -0.53 7.26 -31.09
CA SER A 3 0.66 6.73 -31.74
C SER A 3 1.56 6.11 -30.67
N ASN A 4 1.83 4.81 -30.83
CA ASN A 4 2.64 4.03 -29.92
C ASN A 4 4.13 4.32 -30.19
N ARG A 5 4.63 5.46 -29.70
CA ARG A 5 6.06 5.81 -29.78
C ARG A 5 6.52 6.50 -28.51
N ASN A 6 6.68 5.75 -27.43
CA ASN A 6 7.54 6.17 -26.32
C ASN A 6 8.50 5.03 -25.99
N LYS A 7 9.69 5.06 -26.62
CA LYS A 7 10.88 4.39 -26.08
C LYS A 7 11.38 5.25 -24.93
N HIS A 8 10.80 5.11 -23.75
CA HIS A 8 11.36 5.72 -22.55
C HIS A 8 12.57 4.90 -22.12
N GLU A 9 13.76 5.46 -22.29
CA GLU A 9 14.94 5.02 -21.53
C GLU A 9 14.68 5.40 -20.07
N TYR A 10 14.45 4.38 -19.25
CA TYR A 10 14.35 4.56 -17.80
C TYR A 10 15.71 5.07 -17.30
N PRO A 11 15.77 6.13 -16.47
CA PRO A 11 17.02 6.50 -15.82
C PRO A 11 17.59 5.27 -15.12
N LYS A 12 18.92 5.04 -15.25
CA LYS A 12 19.62 3.90 -14.65
C LYS A 12 19.17 3.78 -13.20
N ARG A 13 18.31 2.80 -12.99
CA ARG A 13 17.74 2.42 -11.72
C ARG A 13 18.94 2.07 -10.85
N ASP A 14 19.08 2.68 -9.68
CA ASP A 14 19.87 2.06 -8.61
C ASP A 14 19.17 0.74 -8.35
N GLU A 15 19.61 -0.27 -9.08
CA GLU A 15 18.96 -1.56 -9.16
C GLU A 15 19.28 -2.28 -7.88
N TYR A 16 18.49 -2.00 -6.85
CA TYR A 16 18.34 -2.89 -5.71
C TYR A 16 17.63 -4.19 -6.14
N LEU A 17 17.98 -4.75 -7.30
CA LEU A 17 17.52 -6.04 -7.79
C LEU A 17 17.79 -7.09 -6.71
N LEU A 18 16.74 -7.79 -6.31
CA LEU A 18 16.89 -8.98 -5.48
C LEU A 18 17.34 -10.10 -6.41
N ASN A 19 18.61 -10.50 -6.28
CA ASN A 19 19.13 -11.63 -7.03
C ASN A 19 18.59 -12.93 -6.44
N CYS A 20 17.36 -13.28 -6.82
CA CYS A 20 16.72 -14.54 -6.47
C CYS A 20 16.84 -15.48 -7.68
N THR A 21 18.06 -15.92 -8.00
CA THR A 21 18.33 -16.89 -9.08
C THR A 21 17.66 -18.22 -8.76
N SER A 22 16.67 -18.57 -9.57
CA SER A 22 15.94 -19.83 -9.53
C SER A 22 16.80 -21.01 -9.98
N SER A 23 17.02 -22.00 -9.12
CA SER A 23 17.23 -23.37 -9.59
C SER A 23 16.92 -24.47 -8.57
N ASN A 24 16.73 -24.19 -7.28
CA ASN A 24 16.19 -25.17 -6.33
C ASN A 24 15.34 -24.47 -5.27
N MET A 25 14.06 -24.86 -5.17
CA MET A 25 13.05 -24.26 -4.29
C MET A 25 13.37 -24.45 -2.79
N THR A 26 14.32 -23.68 -2.29
CA THR A 26 14.26 -23.14 -0.93
C THR A 26 13.94 -21.66 -1.10
N ILE A 27 12.88 -21.18 -0.44
CA ILE A 27 12.30 -19.84 -0.55
C ILE A 27 13.22 -18.86 0.19
N THR A 28 14.48 -18.78 -0.20
CA THR A 28 15.52 -18.04 0.51
C THR A 28 16.32 -17.26 -0.53
N CYS A 29 16.23 -15.94 -0.48
CA CYS A 29 17.11 -15.09 -1.29
C CYS A 29 18.41 -14.85 -0.49
N PRO A 30 19.59 -15.05 -1.09
CA PRO A 30 20.87 -14.94 -0.39
C PRO A 30 21.14 -13.49 0.06
N VAL A 31 21.68 -13.33 1.28
CA VAL A 31 22.06 -12.04 1.86
C VAL A 31 23.42 -11.62 1.28
N ASN A 32 23.45 -11.24 0.01
CA ASN A 32 24.68 -10.85 -0.69
C ASN A 32 24.95 -9.33 -0.61
N TYR A 33 24.36 -8.63 0.37
CA TYR A 33 24.45 -7.18 0.49
C TYR A 33 25.36 -6.77 1.65
N PRO A 34 26.13 -5.67 1.50
CA PRO A 34 27.00 -5.19 2.55
C PRO A 34 26.20 -4.92 3.85
N PRO A 35 26.70 -5.35 5.01
CA PRO A 35 25.96 -5.34 6.28
C PRO A 35 25.69 -3.93 6.83
N THR A 36 26.32 -2.90 6.25
CA THR A 36 26.35 -1.55 6.82
C THR A 36 26.11 -0.51 5.74
N PHE A 37 24.87 -0.04 5.65
CA PHE A 37 24.59 1.23 4.98
C PHE A 37 24.76 2.35 6.02
N ASN A 38 25.93 3.02 5.98
CA ASN A 38 26.23 4.18 6.81
C ASN A 38 25.50 5.41 6.29
N HIS A 39 24.18 5.47 6.47
CA HIS A 39 23.50 6.75 6.42
C HIS A 39 23.79 7.52 7.71
N THR A 40 24.61 8.57 7.59
CA THR A 40 24.69 9.65 8.57
C THR A 40 23.40 10.47 8.48
N PHE A 41 22.38 10.07 9.23
CA PHE A 41 21.16 10.86 9.34
C PHE A 41 21.45 12.08 10.22
N THR A 42 21.57 13.25 9.62
CA THR A 42 21.54 14.52 10.33
C THR A 42 20.10 14.74 10.83
N SER A 43 19.81 14.34 12.06
CA SER A 43 18.45 14.25 12.61
C SER A 43 17.88 15.60 13.08
N ASN A 44 17.95 16.63 12.24
CA ASN A 44 17.29 17.92 12.50
C ASN A 44 15.98 18.10 11.74
N GLU A 45 15.57 17.11 10.93
CA GLU A 45 14.33 17.17 10.16
C GLU A 45 13.16 16.62 10.96
N THR A 46 12.11 17.43 11.11
CA THR A 46 10.83 16.99 11.64
C THR A 46 10.20 15.99 10.67
N CYS A 47 9.75 14.86 11.22
CA CYS A 47 8.95 13.89 10.48
C CYS A 47 7.79 14.56 9.73
N PRO A 48 7.51 14.15 8.48
CA PRO A 48 6.35 14.66 7.74
C PRO A 48 5.04 14.44 8.51
N GLU A 49 4.08 15.35 8.31
CA GLU A 49 2.83 15.41 9.07
C GLU A 49 2.04 14.08 9.06
N TYR A 50 2.06 13.37 7.94
CA TYR A 50 1.35 12.11 7.78
C TYR A 50 1.84 11.00 8.70
N PHE A 51 3.05 11.09 9.28
CA PHE A 51 3.50 10.14 10.31
C PHE A 51 2.73 10.25 11.63
N ARG A 52 1.93 11.31 11.85
CA ARG A 52 0.99 11.36 12.99
C ARG A 52 0.01 10.18 13.00
N TRP A 53 -0.36 9.64 11.83
CA TRP A 53 -1.32 8.54 11.74
C TRP A 53 -0.75 7.25 12.32
N ILE A 54 0.56 7.03 12.27
CA ILE A 54 1.22 5.91 12.96
C ILE A 54 0.94 6.00 14.47
N HIS A 55 1.04 7.21 15.04
CA HIS A 55 0.78 7.40 16.46
C HIS A 55 -0.70 7.24 16.82
N GLU A 56 -1.61 7.72 15.97
CA GLU A 56 -3.05 7.56 16.21
C GLU A 56 -3.51 6.09 16.05
N ASP A 57 -3.02 5.37 15.03
CA ASP A 57 -3.36 3.96 14.80
C ASP A 57 -2.84 3.06 15.93
N LEU A 58 -1.62 3.33 16.42
CA LEU A 58 -0.99 2.54 17.49
C LEU A 58 -1.41 2.97 18.91
N LYS A 59 -2.12 4.09 19.04
CA LYS A 59 -2.53 4.69 20.33
C LYS A 59 -3.27 3.71 21.23
N THR A 60 -4.08 2.85 20.64
CA THR A 60 -4.89 1.83 21.32
C THR A 60 -4.05 0.95 22.26
N TRP A 61 -2.83 0.60 21.83
CA TRP A 61 -1.94 -0.30 22.56
C TRP A 61 -0.85 0.41 23.35
N LYS A 62 -0.75 1.75 23.26
CA LYS A 62 0.33 2.53 23.88
C LYS A 62 0.56 2.23 25.37
N LYS A 63 -0.51 2.00 26.13
CA LYS A 63 -0.43 1.76 27.59
C LYS A 63 -0.29 0.28 27.98
N LYS A 64 -0.97 -0.63 27.26
CA LYS A 64 -1.04 -2.05 27.64
C LYS A 64 -0.17 -2.97 26.80
N GLY A 65 0.38 -2.47 25.70
CA GLY A 65 1.10 -3.27 24.72
C GLY A 65 0.18 -4.16 23.88
N ILE A 66 0.83 -4.97 23.06
CA ILE A 66 0.22 -6.01 22.23
C ILE A 66 0.67 -7.35 22.81
N THR A 67 -0.28 -8.23 23.13
CA THR A 67 0.05 -9.57 23.62
C THR A 67 0.10 -10.60 22.49
N ARG A 68 0.77 -11.72 22.73
CA ARG A 68 0.83 -12.84 21.78
C ARG A 68 -0.55 -13.37 21.44
N GLU A 69 -1.42 -13.48 22.45
CA GLU A 69 -2.79 -13.99 22.29
C GLU A 69 -3.61 -13.08 21.37
N MET A 70 -3.38 -11.77 21.41
CA MET A 70 -4.06 -10.82 20.51
C MET A 70 -3.68 -11.07 19.05
N VAL A 71 -2.39 -11.31 18.78
CA VAL A 71 -1.89 -11.63 17.43
C VAL A 71 -2.40 -12.99 16.97
N GLU A 72 -2.33 -14.01 17.82
CA GLU A 72 -2.77 -15.38 17.51
C GLU A 72 -4.29 -15.52 17.39
N SER A 73 -5.06 -14.58 17.93
CA SER A 73 -6.52 -14.53 17.76
C SER A 73 -6.96 -14.22 16.32
N LEU A 74 -6.07 -13.64 15.51
CA LEU A 74 -6.34 -13.22 14.13
C LEU A 74 -6.26 -14.39 13.13
N LYS A 75 -7.18 -15.35 13.26
CA LYS A 75 -7.20 -16.57 12.43
C LYS A 75 -7.80 -16.36 11.03
N ASP A 76 -8.77 -15.47 10.90
CA ASP A 76 -9.47 -15.17 9.63
C ASP A 76 -8.78 -14.02 8.87
N THR A 77 -7.50 -14.23 8.54
CA THR A 77 -6.65 -13.23 7.89
C THR A 77 -5.94 -13.82 6.68
N HIS A 78 -5.15 -13.01 5.96
CA HIS A 78 -4.47 -13.49 4.75
C HIS A 78 -3.11 -14.09 5.05
N PHE A 79 -2.27 -13.39 5.80
CA PHE A 79 -0.96 -13.89 6.18
C PHE A 79 -0.43 -13.24 7.45
N ARG A 80 0.46 -13.98 8.12
CA ARG A 80 1.31 -13.50 9.22
C ARG A 80 2.74 -13.41 8.72
N LEU A 81 3.39 -12.29 9.02
CA LEU A 81 4.78 -12.02 8.71
C LEU A 81 5.54 -11.81 10.01
N VAL A 82 6.59 -12.59 10.22
CA VAL A 82 7.45 -12.50 11.40
C VAL A 82 8.86 -12.15 10.94
N ILE A 83 9.48 -11.15 11.55
CA ILE A 83 10.89 -10.83 11.34
C ILE A 83 11.64 -11.27 12.60
N VAL A 84 12.67 -12.08 12.44
CA VAL A 84 13.59 -12.47 13.51
C VAL A 84 15.01 -12.33 12.99
N ASN A 85 15.83 -11.53 13.67
CA ASN A 85 17.24 -11.32 13.34
C ASN A 85 17.44 -10.97 11.84
N GLY A 86 16.65 -10.03 11.34
CA GLY A 86 16.70 -9.58 9.94
C GLY A 86 16.16 -10.55 8.90
N THR A 87 15.64 -11.72 9.31
CA THR A 87 15.04 -12.71 8.41
C THR A 87 13.51 -12.67 8.50
N ALA A 88 12.84 -12.51 7.36
CA ALA A 88 11.38 -12.52 7.29
C ALA A 88 10.83 -13.93 7.00
N TYR A 89 9.85 -14.34 7.79
CA TYR A 89 9.09 -15.58 7.66
C TYR A 89 7.63 -15.24 7.39
N VAL A 90 7.01 -15.94 6.45
CA VAL A 90 5.61 -15.71 6.09
C VAL A 90 4.81 -16.99 6.22
N LYS A 91 3.73 -16.94 7.00
CA LYS A 91 2.70 -17.97 7.02
C LYS A 91 1.45 -17.43 6.34
N ARG A 92 1.09 -18.02 5.20
CA ARG A 92 -0.18 -17.70 4.52
C ARG A 92 -1.31 -18.52 5.13
N TYR A 93 -2.40 -17.85 5.48
CA TYR A 93 -3.64 -18.45 5.96
C TYR A 93 -4.68 -18.54 4.86
N ALA A 94 -4.78 -17.50 4.02
CA ALA A 94 -5.70 -17.43 2.90
C ALA A 94 -5.05 -16.73 1.69
N LYS A 95 -5.61 -16.97 0.50
CA LYS A 95 -5.15 -16.34 -0.74
C LYS A 95 -5.56 -14.86 -0.77
N ALA A 96 -4.59 -13.97 -0.91
CA ALA A 96 -4.86 -12.54 -1.07
C ALA A 96 -5.51 -12.24 -2.43
N PHE A 97 -6.33 -11.19 -2.44
CA PHE A 97 -6.88 -10.69 -3.69
C PHE A 97 -5.76 -10.13 -4.58
N GLN A 98 -5.72 -10.60 -5.84
CA GLN A 98 -4.70 -10.24 -6.83
C GLN A 98 -3.27 -10.41 -6.29
N THR A 99 -2.44 -9.35 -6.33
CA THR A 99 -1.02 -9.37 -5.95
C THR A 99 -0.73 -8.52 -4.71
N ARG A 100 -1.76 -8.25 -3.89
CA ARG A 100 -1.66 -7.37 -2.71
C ARG A 100 -0.70 -7.88 -1.64
N ASP A 101 -0.63 -9.19 -1.43
CA ASP A 101 0.36 -9.79 -0.54
C ASP A 101 1.78 -9.63 -1.10
N THR A 102 1.92 -9.81 -2.41
CA THR A 102 3.19 -9.77 -3.13
C THR A 102 3.87 -8.42 -2.99
N TYR A 103 3.17 -7.31 -3.25
CA TYR A 103 3.77 -5.97 -3.08
C TYR A 103 4.16 -5.68 -1.63
N THR A 104 3.38 -6.17 -0.66
CA THR A 104 3.72 -6.05 0.76
C THR A 104 5.01 -6.80 1.08
N PHE A 105 5.18 -8.02 0.57
CA PHE A 105 6.42 -8.78 0.72
C PHE A 105 7.61 -8.04 0.10
N TRP A 106 7.47 -7.52 -1.12
CA TRP A 106 8.53 -6.73 -1.78
C TRP A 106 8.87 -5.46 -1.01
N ALA A 107 7.90 -4.78 -0.39
CA ALA A 107 8.14 -3.60 0.44
C ALA A 107 8.95 -3.96 1.70
N ILE A 108 8.58 -5.02 2.42
CA ILE A 108 9.33 -5.47 3.60
C ILE A 108 10.73 -5.96 3.23
N LEU A 109 10.88 -6.69 2.13
CA LEU A 109 12.20 -7.13 1.65
C LEU A 109 13.09 -5.94 1.27
N GLN A 110 12.53 -4.88 0.67
CA GLN A 110 13.27 -3.65 0.42
C GLN A 110 13.70 -2.97 1.72
N LEU A 111 12.83 -2.90 2.74
CA LEU A 111 13.20 -2.32 4.03
C LEU A 111 14.35 -3.09 4.70
N LEU A 112 14.28 -4.43 4.73
CA LEU A 112 15.34 -5.29 5.26
C LEU A 112 16.67 -5.11 4.52
N LYS A 113 16.61 -4.87 3.20
CA LYS A 113 17.79 -4.66 2.36
C LYS A 113 18.39 -3.26 2.50
N LEU A 114 17.56 -2.21 2.56
CA LEU A 114 18.01 -0.82 2.65
C LEU A 114 18.46 -0.45 4.07
N TYR A 115 17.93 -1.13 5.08
CA TYR A 115 18.18 -0.86 6.49
C TYR A 115 18.54 -2.12 7.28
N PRO A 116 19.61 -2.84 6.89
CA PRO A 116 20.02 -4.07 7.57
C PRO A 116 20.33 -3.80 9.05
N GLY A 117 19.82 -4.66 9.93
CA GLY A 117 19.99 -4.55 11.39
C GLY A 117 19.19 -3.43 12.06
N ARG A 118 18.42 -2.62 11.31
CA ARG A 118 17.60 -1.54 11.88
C ARG A 118 16.14 -1.93 12.08
N LEU A 119 15.65 -2.91 11.32
CA LEU A 119 14.30 -3.44 11.52
C LEU A 119 14.31 -4.35 12.75
N PRO A 120 13.49 -4.08 13.78
CA PRO A 120 13.42 -4.93 14.95
C PRO A 120 12.74 -6.26 14.62
N ASP A 121 12.82 -7.20 15.55
CA ASP A 121 11.98 -8.38 15.52
C ASP A 121 10.51 -7.96 15.63
N LEU A 122 9.68 -8.46 14.71
CA LEU A 122 8.29 -8.04 14.54
C LEU A 122 7.39 -9.25 14.26
N ASP A 123 6.13 -9.14 14.68
CA ASP A 123 5.10 -10.15 14.46
C ASP A 123 3.81 -9.46 13.99
N LEU A 124 3.57 -9.51 12.68
CA LEU A 124 2.56 -8.71 12.00
C LEU A 124 1.55 -9.61 11.31
N VAL A 125 0.26 -9.26 11.41
CA VAL A 125 -0.81 -9.98 10.72
C VAL A 125 -1.51 -9.04 9.76
N PHE A 126 -1.69 -9.49 8.51
CA PHE A 126 -2.20 -8.70 7.41
C PHE A 126 -3.55 -9.21 6.91
N GLN A 127 -4.44 -8.26 6.64
CA GLN A 127 -5.72 -8.45 5.99
C GLN A 127 -5.73 -7.65 4.67
N CYS A 128 -5.87 -8.37 3.56
CA CYS A 128 -5.74 -7.86 2.20
C CYS A 128 -7.08 -7.53 1.53
N HIS A 129 -8.21 -7.73 2.22
CA HIS A 129 -9.52 -7.29 1.72
C HIS A 129 -9.64 -5.76 1.72
N ASP A 130 -10.72 -5.23 1.14
CA ASP A 130 -11.00 -3.78 1.17
C ASP A 130 -11.68 -3.35 2.47
N GLN A 131 -12.48 -4.23 3.06
CA GLN A 131 -13.23 -3.98 4.28
C GLN A 131 -12.44 -4.39 5.52
N ALA A 132 -12.28 -3.46 6.46
CA ALA A 132 -11.64 -3.74 7.73
C ALA A 132 -12.39 -4.83 8.52
N SER A 133 -11.70 -5.91 8.90
CA SER A 133 -12.30 -6.97 9.72
C SER A 133 -12.45 -6.60 11.20
N ILE A 134 -11.64 -5.67 11.71
CA ILE A 134 -11.70 -5.25 13.11
C ILE A 134 -12.67 -4.07 13.25
N LYS A 135 -13.89 -4.35 13.70
CA LYS A 135 -14.93 -3.33 13.87
C LYS A 135 -14.73 -2.56 15.17
N LYS A 136 -14.50 -1.25 15.09
CA LYS A 136 -14.31 -0.34 16.25
C LYS A 136 -15.42 -0.47 17.29
N ASP A 137 -16.66 -0.68 16.87
CA ASP A 137 -17.81 -0.83 17.76
C ASP A 137 -17.74 -2.05 18.69
N LYS A 138 -17.02 -3.09 18.29
CA LYS A 138 -16.80 -4.29 19.13
C LYS A 138 -15.73 -4.08 20.20
N TYR A 139 -14.90 -3.04 20.06
CA TYR A 139 -13.74 -2.77 20.92
C TYR A 139 -13.84 -1.38 21.57
N LYS A 140 -14.90 -1.18 22.36
CA LYS A 140 -15.12 0.04 23.15
C LYS A 140 -14.87 -0.19 24.65
N GLY A 141 -14.64 0.89 25.39
CA GLY A 141 -14.45 0.86 26.84
C GLY A 141 -13.30 -0.07 27.25
N ARG A 142 -13.55 -0.97 28.21
CA ARG A 142 -12.53 -1.90 28.71
C ARG A 142 -11.99 -2.85 27.64
N LYS A 143 -12.75 -3.13 26.58
CA LYS A 143 -12.36 -4.02 25.48
C LYS A 143 -11.43 -3.35 24.46
N ALA A 144 -11.36 -2.02 24.43
CA ALA A 144 -10.55 -1.28 23.45
C ALA A 144 -9.08 -1.69 23.48
N ALA A 145 -8.50 -1.86 24.68
CA ALA A 145 -7.11 -2.25 24.83
C ALA A 145 -6.79 -3.69 24.38
N PHE A 146 -7.82 -4.48 24.08
CA PHE A 146 -7.69 -5.86 23.58
C PHE A 146 -8.09 -5.97 22.10
N ALA A 147 -8.22 -4.85 21.39
CA ALA A 147 -8.40 -4.86 19.95
C ALA A 147 -7.20 -5.55 19.29
N PRO A 148 -7.40 -6.58 18.45
CA PRO A 148 -6.28 -7.29 17.87
C PRO A 148 -5.58 -6.41 16.82
N PRO A 149 -4.22 -6.38 16.80
CA PRO A 149 -3.47 -5.52 15.90
C PRO A 149 -3.35 -6.17 14.53
N GLN A 150 -4.09 -5.63 13.57
CA GLN A 150 -4.13 -6.13 12.21
C GLN A 150 -3.82 -5.00 11.24
N PHE A 151 -2.90 -5.26 10.30
CA PHE A 151 -2.60 -4.34 9.22
C PHE A 151 -3.61 -4.51 8.10
N HIS A 152 -4.15 -3.40 7.63
CA HIS A 152 -5.11 -3.33 6.55
C HIS A 152 -4.67 -2.25 5.57
N TYR A 153 -4.86 -2.48 4.27
CA TYR A 153 -4.56 -1.46 3.27
C TYR A 153 -5.50 -0.24 3.38
N ARG A 154 -6.70 -0.43 3.96
CA ARG A 154 -7.74 0.60 4.08
C ARG A 154 -8.55 0.50 5.38
N GLY A 155 -8.85 1.64 6.01
CA GLY A 155 -9.65 1.69 7.25
C GLY A 155 -11.16 1.49 7.05
N ASP A 156 -11.75 2.01 5.96
CA ASP A 156 -13.16 1.83 5.59
C ASP A 156 -13.42 2.46 4.19
N ASP A 157 -13.55 1.67 3.12
CA ASP A 157 -14.31 1.96 1.87
C ASP A 157 -14.05 0.85 0.82
N SER A 158 -14.82 0.72 -0.26
CA SER A 158 -14.56 -0.32 -1.30
C SER A 158 -14.17 0.27 -2.66
N THR A 159 -12.94 0.04 -3.14
CA THR A 159 -12.59 0.24 -4.55
C THR A 159 -11.64 -0.84 -5.04
N PRO A 160 -11.90 -1.45 -6.20
CA PRO A 160 -11.02 -2.47 -6.76
C PRO A 160 -9.66 -1.87 -7.10
N ASP A 161 -8.63 -2.70 -6.93
CA ASP A 161 -7.27 -2.40 -7.36
C ASP A 161 -7.20 -2.57 -8.87
N ILE A 162 -6.74 -1.52 -9.56
CA ILE A 162 -6.58 -1.46 -11.01
C ILE A 162 -5.09 -1.56 -11.32
N ASN A 163 -4.73 -2.07 -12.50
CA ASN A 163 -3.35 -2.21 -12.94
C ASN A 163 -2.71 -0.82 -13.20
N ILE A 164 -2.35 -0.13 -12.12
CA ILE A 164 -1.75 1.20 -12.12
C ILE A 164 -0.24 1.06 -12.25
N LYS A 165 0.38 1.95 -13.04
CA LYS A 165 1.84 2.04 -13.14
C LYS A 165 2.46 2.32 -11.76
N PRO A 166 3.70 1.90 -11.50
CA PRO A 166 4.40 2.30 -10.28
C PRO A 166 4.40 3.81 -10.08
N TRP A 167 4.36 4.28 -8.82
CA TRP A 167 4.15 5.69 -8.49
C TRP A 167 5.14 6.64 -9.19
N ILE A 168 6.43 6.33 -9.17
CA ILE A 168 7.47 7.22 -9.72
C ILE A 168 7.31 7.48 -11.23
N PRO A 169 7.18 6.44 -12.10
CA PRO A 169 6.80 6.64 -13.50
C PRO A 169 5.46 7.37 -13.68
N LEU A 170 4.45 7.01 -12.88
CA LEU A 170 3.12 7.60 -13.01
C LEU A 170 3.11 9.10 -12.64
N GLU A 171 3.87 9.49 -11.61
CA GLU A 171 4.06 10.88 -11.21
C GLU A 171 4.72 11.69 -12.34
N LYS A 172 5.69 11.10 -13.03
CA LYS A 172 6.30 11.71 -14.23
C LYS A 172 5.27 11.90 -15.33
N ASP A 173 4.48 10.87 -15.65
CA ASP A 173 3.40 10.96 -16.64
C ASP A 173 2.39 12.07 -16.26
N PHE A 174 2.05 12.20 -14.97
CA PHE A 174 1.16 13.27 -14.48
C PHE A 174 1.78 14.65 -14.63
N LYS A 175 3.08 14.81 -14.36
CA LYS A 175 3.79 16.08 -14.55
C LYS A 175 3.82 16.49 -16.02
N GLU A 176 4.14 15.54 -16.90
CA GLU A 176 4.13 15.76 -18.36
C GLU A 176 2.72 16.12 -18.84
N GLY A 177 1.71 15.33 -18.48
CA GLY A 177 0.32 15.59 -18.85
C GLY A 177 -0.22 16.93 -18.34
N ASN A 178 0.15 17.34 -17.12
CA ASN A 178 -0.22 18.65 -16.58
C ASN A 178 0.44 19.81 -17.33
N ALA A 179 1.65 19.63 -17.85
CA ALA A 179 2.34 20.65 -18.64
C ALA A 179 1.77 20.82 -20.06
N MET A 180 1.04 19.82 -20.59
CA MET A 180 0.47 19.88 -21.93
C MET A 180 -0.71 20.87 -22.05
N LYS A 181 -1.45 21.13 -20.96
CA LYS A 181 -2.70 21.91 -21.00
C LYS A 181 -2.85 22.79 -19.76
N ASN A 182 -2.70 24.10 -19.96
CA ASN A 182 -2.90 25.12 -18.92
C ASN A 182 -4.35 25.12 -18.43
N TRP A 183 -4.56 25.53 -17.18
CA TRP A 183 -5.86 25.51 -16.51
C TRP A 183 -7.00 26.11 -17.37
N THR A 184 -6.80 27.32 -17.91
CA THR A 184 -7.81 28.05 -18.71
C THR A 184 -8.12 27.41 -20.06
N SER A 185 -7.24 26.53 -20.56
CA SER A 185 -7.45 25.83 -21.83
C SER A 185 -8.20 24.52 -21.66
N ARG A 186 -8.34 23.99 -20.43
CA ARG A 186 -9.01 22.71 -20.13
C ARG A 186 -10.48 22.75 -20.55
N GLU A 187 -11.00 21.58 -20.92
CA GLU A 187 -12.42 21.49 -21.26
C GLU A 187 -13.26 21.88 -20.05
N PRO A 188 -14.25 22.77 -20.21
CA PRO A 188 -14.96 23.34 -19.08
C PRO A 188 -16.06 22.42 -18.54
N TYR A 189 -15.93 21.09 -18.69
CA TYR A 189 -16.89 20.09 -18.21
C TYR A 189 -16.24 19.12 -17.23
N ALA A 190 -17.03 18.55 -16.32
CA ALA A 190 -16.56 17.55 -15.38
C ALA A 190 -16.33 16.21 -16.09
N PHE A 191 -15.18 15.57 -15.89
CA PHE A 191 -14.88 14.26 -16.47
C PHE A 191 -14.71 13.21 -15.37
N TRP A 192 -15.33 12.05 -15.53
CA TRP A 192 -15.11 10.89 -14.67
C TRP A 192 -15.13 9.59 -15.47
N LYS A 193 -14.22 8.66 -15.16
CA LYS A 193 -14.17 7.32 -15.76
C LYS A 193 -13.93 6.25 -14.72
N GLY A 194 -14.72 5.18 -14.74
CA GLY A 194 -14.57 4.04 -13.83
C GLY A 194 -15.84 3.21 -13.67
N ASN A 195 -15.83 2.30 -12.69
CA ASN A 195 -16.98 1.43 -12.39
C ASN A 195 -18.12 2.22 -11.73
N LEU A 196 -19.25 2.36 -12.43
CA LEU A 196 -20.45 3.06 -11.93
C LEU A 196 -21.36 2.22 -11.03
N HIS A 197 -21.15 0.90 -10.96
CA HIS A 197 -22.07 -0.03 -10.31
C HIS A 197 -21.97 -0.06 -8.79
N THR A 198 -21.03 0.68 -8.19
CA THR A 198 -20.71 0.57 -6.75
C THR A 198 -20.86 1.89 -6.00
N GLY A 199 -21.55 1.83 -4.86
CA GLY A 199 -21.75 2.97 -3.96
C GLY A 199 -22.51 4.13 -4.62
N PRO A 200 -22.16 5.39 -4.29
CA PRO A 200 -22.89 6.57 -4.79
C PRO A 200 -22.69 6.82 -6.30
N ARG A 201 -21.77 6.10 -6.95
CA ARG A 201 -21.43 6.29 -8.38
C ARG A 201 -22.58 5.94 -9.33
N GLN A 202 -23.54 5.12 -8.90
CA GLN A 202 -24.74 4.86 -9.67
C GLN A 202 -25.57 6.15 -9.88
N LYS A 203 -25.56 7.06 -8.89
CA LYS A 203 -26.20 8.37 -9.02
C LYS A 203 -25.39 9.29 -9.92
N LEU A 204 -24.06 9.25 -9.82
CA LEU A 204 -23.16 10.00 -10.70
C LEU A 204 -23.45 9.68 -12.17
N GLY A 205 -23.60 8.39 -12.53
CA GLY A 205 -23.94 7.98 -13.89
C GLY A 205 -25.22 8.59 -14.48
N LYS A 206 -26.17 9.02 -13.64
CA LYS A 206 -27.40 9.70 -14.10
C LYS A 206 -27.16 11.14 -14.57
N CYS A 207 -26.01 11.71 -14.25
CA CYS A 207 -25.62 13.07 -14.62
C CYS A 207 -24.79 13.12 -15.92
N ASN A 208 -24.77 12.05 -16.73
CA ASN A 208 -23.99 11.98 -17.96
C ASN A 208 -24.64 12.77 -19.11
N SER A 209 -24.53 14.09 -19.07
CA SER A 209 -24.97 14.99 -20.14
C SER A 209 -24.10 16.23 -20.15
N ILE A 210 -23.41 16.48 -21.27
CA ILE A 210 -22.68 17.73 -21.48
C ILE A 210 -23.65 18.92 -21.52
N LYS A 211 -24.86 18.73 -22.08
CA LYS A 211 -25.86 19.79 -22.22
C LYS A 211 -26.53 20.17 -20.89
N ASP A 212 -26.93 19.16 -20.11
CA ASP A 212 -27.78 19.40 -18.93
C ASP A 212 -26.97 19.53 -17.63
N TRP A 213 -25.82 18.84 -17.55
CA TRP A 213 -25.00 18.74 -16.34
C TRP A 213 -23.55 19.18 -16.54
N ASN A 214 -23.17 19.52 -17.77
CA ASN A 214 -21.80 19.87 -18.13
C ASN A 214 -20.79 18.82 -17.63
N ALA A 215 -21.11 17.54 -17.87
CA ALA A 215 -20.34 16.40 -17.39
C ALA A 215 -20.29 15.26 -18.43
N GLU A 216 -19.13 14.62 -18.52
CA GLU A 216 -18.86 13.40 -19.28
C GLU A 216 -18.47 12.27 -18.31
N ILE A 217 -19.28 11.22 -18.28
CA ILE A 217 -19.17 10.14 -17.31
C ILE A 217 -19.10 8.80 -18.06
N VAL A 218 -17.93 8.18 -18.01
CA VAL A 218 -17.61 6.96 -18.77
C VAL A 218 -17.59 5.77 -17.82
N ASN A 219 -18.49 4.80 -18.05
CA ASN A 219 -18.44 3.52 -17.32
C ASN A 219 -17.27 2.66 -17.80
N GLN A 220 -16.55 2.04 -16.87
CA GLN A 220 -15.45 1.10 -17.14
C GLN A 220 -15.51 -0.10 -16.21
#